data_AF-A0A6J0JIF4-F1
#
_entry.id   AF-A0A6J0JIF4-F1
#
_cell.length_a   1.000
_cell.length_b   1.000
_cell.length_c   1.000
_cell.angle_alpha   90.00
_cell.angle_beta   90.00
_cell.angle_gamma   90.00
#
_symmetry.space_group_name_H-M   'P 1'
#
loop_
_entity.id
_entity.type
_entity.pdbx_description
1 polymer ?
#
loop_
_entity_poly.entity_id
_entity_poly.type
_entity_poly.pdbx_seq_one_letter_code
_entity_poly.pdbx_strand_id
1 'polypeptide(L)'
;MKETACAKNKEPEPGCYSNIFAVWFRSSRWRQASKCKRHIRSLQCSVKIHRGRRECMAKHSRSDMAKLLNNDLLPEALPKAKQFYEDEKRLSAYNQVEYFCTSILQNFSPLDRHSDIHLLPEETKEAMAGLIFAASRIGELKELQIIRSLFVERFGLEFDKDCVYLRPGHLVSSEIVKILETKTPRDAFSPENLFEISKNYQTNTTWVDSITKDSASRNNLGIASSDMAKKEKPKTSVSGKTVGEKNSKFLDSDIAEKEKPKTGVWGIFTKKN
;
A
#
# COMPACT_ATOMS: atom_id res chain seq x y z
N MET A 1 81.99 16.47 10.76
CA MET A 1 81.42 16.60 9.40
C MET A 1 81.00 15.23 8.91
N LYS A 2 79.72 15.05 8.57
CA LYS A 2 79.17 14.07 7.61
C LYS A 2 77.64 14.24 7.64
N GLU A 3 77.09 14.87 6.62
CA GLU A 3 75.65 15.01 6.45
C GLU A 3 75.06 13.69 5.94
N THR A 4 73.90 13.30 6.44
CA THR A 4 73.07 12.23 5.87
C THR A 4 71.87 12.87 5.20
N ALA A 5 71.91 12.97 3.87
CA ALA A 5 70.93 13.72 3.08
C ALA A 5 69.54 13.06 3.05
N CYS A 6 68.51 13.89 2.84
CA CYS A 6 67.12 13.48 2.78
C CYS A 6 66.81 12.51 1.62
N ALA A 7 66.19 11.37 1.94
CA ALA A 7 65.66 10.44 0.94
C ALA A 7 64.40 11.01 0.30
N LYS A 8 64.49 11.42 -0.97
CA LYS A 8 63.35 11.90 -1.75
C LYS A 8 62.46 10.74 -2.17
N ASN A 9 61.36 10.52 -1.47
CA ASN A 9 60.29 9.66 -1.96
C ASN A 9 59.78 10.21 -3.30
N LYS A 10 59.66 9.33 -4.30
CA LYS A 10 59.20 9.66 -5.64
C LYS A 10 57.84 8.99 -5.85
N GLU A 11 56.82 9.80 -6.13
CA GLU A 11 55.45 9.30 -6.31
C GLU A 11 55.35 8.42 -7.57
N PRO A 12 54.56 7.33 -7.53
CA PRO A 12 54.33 6.48 -8.70
C PRO A 12 53.24 7.07 -9.61
N GLU A 13 53.62 7.38 -10.85
CA GLU A 13 52.70 7.80 -11.93
C GLU A 13 51.54 6.79 -12.13
N PRO A 14 50.28 7.25 -12.22
CA PRO A 14 49.12 6.37 -12.42
C PRO A 14 49.05 5.88 -13.88
N GLY A 15 49.75 4.79 -14.17
CA GLY A 15 49.76 4.16 -15.50
C GLY A 15 48.37 3.71 -15.97
N CYS A 16 48.05 4.00 -17.24
CA CYS A 16 46.78 3.66 -17.87
C CYS A 16 46.60 2.14 -18.11
N TYR A 17 46.24 1.39 -17.08
CA TYR A 17 45.90 -0.02 -17.21
C TYR A 17 44.57 -0.22 -17.93
N SER A 18 44.68 -0.76 -19.14
CA SER A 18 43.62 -0.95 -20.15
C SER A 18 42.29 -1.45 -19.59
N ASN A 19 41.28 -0.59 -19.58
CA ASN A 19 39.97 -0.87 -18.97
C ASN A 19 39.05 -1.73 -19.87
N ILE A 20 39.59 -2.85 -20.38
CA ILE A 20 38.96 -3.72 -21.38
C ILE A 20 37.69 -4.39 -20.84
N PHE A 21 37.64 -4.69 -19.54
CA PHE A 21 36.44 -5.24 -18.89
C PHE A 21 35.29 -4.24 -18.80
N ALA A 22 35.55 -2.94 -18.57
CA ALA A 22 34.48 -1.92 -18.54
C ALA A 22 33.80 -1.70 -19.90
N VAL A 23 34.49 -1.99 -21.01
CA VAL A 23 33.91 -1.90 -22.36
C VAL A 23 32.93 -3.05 -22.63
N TRP A 24 33.04 -4.20 -21.95
CA TRP A 24 32.23 -5.37 -22.27
C TRP A 24 30.85 -5.42 -21.58
N PHE A 25 30.59 -4.56 -20.58
CA PHE A 25 29.26 -4.45 -19.95
C PHE A 25 28.35 -3.37 -20.59
N ARG A 26 28.66 -2.96 -21.82
CA ARG A 26 27.89 -1.95 -22.59
C ARG A 26 26.56 -2.53 -23.10
N SER A 27 25.45 -2.03 -22.55
CA SER A 27 24.09 -2.11 -23.14
C SER A 27 23.50 -3.51 -23.38
N SER A 28 23.82 -4.50 -22.55
CA SER A 28 23.05 -5.75 -22.51
C SER A 28 21.63 -5.47 -21.97
N ARG A 29 20.61 -5.69 -22.82
CA ARG A 29 19.19 -5.55 -22.46
C ARG A 29 18.83 -6.32 -21.18
N TRP A 30 17.95 -5.75 -20.37
CA TRP A 30 17.69 -6.29 -19.04
C TRP A 30 16.88 -7.59 -19.10
N ARG A 31 17.50 -8.71 -18.76
CA ARG A 31 16.86 -10.04 -18.81
C ARG A 31 15.55 -10.13 -18.00
N GLN A 32 15.43 -9.38 -16.90
CA GLN A 32 14.20 -9.34 -16.09
C GLN A 32 13.20 -8.25 -16.51
N ALA A 33 13.45 -7.47 -17.57
CA ALA A 33 12.59 -6.35 -17.97
C ALA A 33 11.10 -6.72 -18.08
N SER A 34 10.79 -7.86 -18.72
CA SER A 34 9.42 -8.35 -18.86
C SER A 34 8.78 -8.79 -17.54
N LYS A 35 9.58 -9.28 -16.59
CA LYS A 35 9.17 -9.65 -15.23
C LYS A 35 8.91 -8.40 -14.38
N CYS A 36 9.84 -7.44 -14.39
CA CYS A 36 9.67 -6.15 -13.70
C CYS A 36 8.43 -5.39 -14.21
N LYS A 37 8.27 -5.23 -15.54
CA LYS A 37 7.11 -4.55 -16.12
C LYS A 37 5.77 -5.21 -15.76
N ARG A 38 5.77 -6.53 -15.54
CA ARG A 38 4.60 -7.28 -15.04
C ARG A 38 4.31 -6.98 -13.57
N HIS A 39 5.33 -7.00 -12.71
CA HIS A 39 5.14 -6.69 -11.29
C HIS A 39 4.74 -5.23 -11.04
N ILE A 40 5.24 -4.26 -11.80
CA ILE A 40 4.81 -2.85 -11.68
C ILE A 40 3.32 -2.69 -12.04
N ARG A 41 2.85 -3.38 -13.10
CA ARG A 41 1.41 -3.42 -13.44
C ARG A 41 0.58 -4.13 -12.38
N SER A 42 1.08 -5.23 -11.82
CA SER A 42 0.44 -5.92 -10.68
C SER A 42 0.32 -5.00 -9.47
N LEU A 43 1.39 -4.24 -9.16
CA LEU A 43 1.42 -3.24 -8.09
C LEU A 43 0.39 -2.15 -8.32
N GLN A 44 0.19 -1.63 -9.54
CA GLN A 44 -0.88 -0.66 -9.82
C GLN A 44 -2.28 -1.24 -9.53
N CYS A 45 -2.53 -2.52 -9.84
CA CYS A 45 -3.80 -3.17 -9.48
C CYS A 45 -3.96 -3.32 -7.96
N SER A 46 -2.93 -3.81 -7.27
CA SER A 46 -2.94 -4.01 -5.81
C SER A 46 -3.05 -2.69 -5.04
N VAL A 47 -2.39 -1.62 -5.50
CA VAL A 47 -2.52 -0.27 -4.96
C VAL A 47 -3.97 0.22 -5.03
N LYS A 48 -4.70 -0.01 -6.13
CA LYS A 48 -6.12 0.38 -6.25
C LYS A 48 -7.01 -0.36 -5.25
N ILE A 49 -6.79 -1.67 -5.09
CA ILE A 49 -7.52 -2.49 -4.11
C ILE A 49 -7.24 -2.02 -2.68
N HIS A 50 -5.97 -1.79 -2.33
CA HIS A 50 -5.58 -1.30 -1.02
C HIS A 50 -6.05 0.15 -0.75
N ARG A 51 -6.07 1.02 -1.77
CA ARG A 51 -6.63 2.37 -1.67
C ARG A 51 -8.12 2.31 -1.33
N GLY A 52 -8.93 1.60 -2.13
CA GLY A 52 -10.38 1.49 -1.88
C GLY A 52 -10.72 0.92 -0.50
N ARG A 53 -9.93 -0.06 -0.01
CA ARG A 53 -10.06 -0.55 1.37
C ARG A 53 -9.78 0.54 2.42
N ARG A 54 -8.70 1.31 2.26
CA ARG A 54 -8.33 2.39 3.20
C ARG A 54 -9.31 3.56 3.15
N GLU A 55 -9.86 3.90 1.99
CA GLU A 55 -10.92 4.91 1.87
C GLU A 55 -12.15 4.53 2.70
N CYS A 56 -12.58 3.25 2.65
CA CYS A 56 -13.68 2.77 3.48
C CYS A 56 -13.36 2.81 4.98
N MET A 57 -12.12 2.46 5.37
CA MET A 57 -11.66 2.55 6.77
C MET A 57 -11.60 4.00 7.28
N ALA A 58 -11.12 4.94 6.46
CA ALA A 58 -11.12 6.37 6.78
C ALA A 58 -12.54 6.94 6.91
N LYS A 59 -13.43 6.65 5.95
CA LYS A 59 -14.86 7.04 5.99
C LYS A 59 -15.55 6.51 7.26
N HIS A 60 -15.34 5.24 7.61
CA HIS A 60 -15.91 4.65 8.83
C HIS A 60 -15.34 5.29 10.10
N SER A 61 -14.01 5.47 10.19
CA SER A 61 -13.36 6.08 11.36
C SER A 61 -13.82 7.52 11.58
N ARG A 62 -14.00 8.29 10.50
CA ARG A 62 -14.53 9.66 10.51
C ARG A 62 -16.00 9.73 10.93
N SER A 63 -16.83 8.78 10.46
CA SER A 63 -18.24 8.63 10.89
C SER A 63 -18.35 8.27 12.38
N ASP A 64 -17.52 7.37 12.88
CA ASP A 64 -17.51 6.98 14.29
C ASP A 64 -17.01 8.11 15.19
N MET A 65 -15.93 8.79 14.79
CA MET A 65 -15.44 9.98 15.48
C MET A 65 -16.55 11.03 15.60
N ALA A 66 -17.31 11.29 14.52
CA ALA A 66 -18.42 12.23 14.55
C ALA A 66 -19.52 11.85 15.57
N LYS A 67 -19.87 10.56 15.69
CA LYS A 67 -20.87 10.08 16.66
C LYS A 67 -20.37 10.24 18.11
N LEU A 68 -19.08 10.00 18.34
CA LEU A 68 -18.47 10.11 19.67
C LEU A 68 -18.35 11.57 20.13
N LEU A 69 -17.93 12.47 19.22
CA LEU A 69 -17.90 13.91 19.48
C LEU A 69 -19.29 14.48 19.77
N ASN A 70 -20.34 14.02 19.08
CA ASN A 70 -21.72 14.43 19.34
C ASN A 70 -22.30 13.93 20.68
N ASN A 71 -21.60 13.02 21.36
CA ASN A 71 -21.95 12.47 22.67
C ASN A 71 -20.97 12.92 23.77
N ASP A 72 -20.13 13.93 23.50
CA ASP A 72 -19.04 14.43 24.36
C ASP A 72 -17.96 13.40 24.75
N LEU A 73 -17.91 12.26 24.04
CA LEU A 73 -16.97 11.15 24.27
C LEU A 73 -15.59 11.41 23.61
N LEU A 74 -14.91 12.47 24.05
CA LEU A 74 -13.57 12.84 23.56
C LEU A 74 -12.51 11.73 23.75
N PRO A 75 -12.42 11.00 24.89
CA PRO A 75 -11.41 9.96 25.09
C PRO A 75 -11.51 8.83 24.04
N GLU A 76 -12.74 8.47 23.67
CA GLU A 76 -13.06 7.44 22.67
C GLU A 76 -12.91 7.96 21.23
N ALA A 77 -13.13 9.26 21.00
CA ALA A 77 -12.92 9.90 19.70
C ALA A 77 -11.43 9.97 19.31
N LEU A 78 -10.53 10.19 20.28
CA LEU A 78 -9.08 10.31 20.05
C LEU A 78 -8.42 9.10 19.34
N PRO A 79 -8.67 7.82 19.68
CA PRO A 79 -8.16 6.70 18.90
C PRO A 79 -8.77 6.58 17.50
N LYS A 80 -10.04 6.99 17.30
CA LYS A 80 -10.67 7.04 15.97
C LYS A 80 -10.02 8.11 15.09
N ALA A 81 -9.69 9.28 15.66
CA ALA A 81 -8.92 10.33 15.00
C ALA A 81 -7.53 9.85 14.55
N LYS A 82 -6.81 9.15 15.44
CA LYS A 82 -5.49 8.57 15.13
C LYS A 82 -5.56 7.57 13.97
N GLN A 83 -6.55 6.68 13.98
CA GLN A 83 -6.78 5.74 12.88
C GLN A 83 -7.10 6.46 11.57
N PHE A 84 -7.94 7.49 11.61
CA PHE A 84 -8.28 8.30 10.45
C PHE A 84 -7.05 8.98 9.82
N TYR A 85 -6.23 9.67 10.61
CA TYR A 85 -5.01 10.32 10.10
C TYR A 85 -3.99 9.31 9.54
N GLU A 86 -3.79 8.16 10.19
CA GLU A 86 -2.89 7.13 9.65
C GLU A 86 -3.44 6.51 8.36
N ASP A 87 -4.76 6.35 8.19
CA ASP A 87 -5.35 5.92 6.92
C ASP A 87 -5.27 7.01 5.83
N GLU A 88 -5.42 8.30 6.13
CA GLU A 88 -5.19 9.39 5.15
C GLU A 88 -3.72 9.47 4.72
N LYS A 89 -2.79 9.39 5.68
CA LYS A 89 -1.35 9.26 5.43
C LYS A 89 -1.05 8.04 4.53
N ARG A 90 -1.76 6.93 4.76
CA ARG A 90 -1.68 5.71 3.95
C ARG A 90 -2.15 5.91 2.51
N LEU A 91 -3.27 6.62 2.33
CA LEU A 91 -3.84 6.95 1.02
C LEU A 91 -2.90 7.86 0.21
N SER A 92 -2.31 8.88 0.84
CA SER A 92 -1.32 9.74 0.18
C SER A 92 -0.10 8.94 -0.31
N ALA A 93 0.42 8.03 0.52
CA ALA A 93 1.52 7.16 0.12
C ALA A 93 1.18 6.24 -1.07
N TYR A 94 -0.07 5.78 -1.18
CA TYR A 94 -0.53 5.00 -2.35
C TYR A 94 -0.62 5.84 -3.63
N ASN A 95 -1.01 7.11 -3.53
CA ASN A 95 -1.05 8.03 -4.67
C ASN A 95 0.36 8.22 -5.25
N GLN A 96 1.34 8.45 -4.38
CA GLN A 96 2.74 8.63 -4.80
C GLN A 96 3.35 7.33 -5.36
N VAL A 97 3.01 6.16 -4.82
CA VAL A 97 3.41 4.86 -5.39
C VAL A 97 2.77 4.60 -6.77
N GLU A 98 1.50 4.96 -6.98
CA GLU A 98 0.86 4.83 -8.30
C GLU A 98 1.48 5.79 -9.33
N TYR A 99 1.83 7.01 -8.92
CA TYR A 99 2.59 7.95 -9.73
C TYR A 99 3.94 7.35 -10.16
N PHE A 100 4.77 6.89 -9.22
CA PHE A 100 6.06 6.27 -9.53
C PHE A 100 5.93 5.07 -10.49
N CYS A 101 4.92 4.21 -10.29
CA CYS A 101 4.66 3.09 -11.21
C CYS A 101 4.35 3.57 -12.63
N THR A 102 3.65 4.71 -12.77
CA THR A 102 3.27 5.29 -14.06
C THR A 102 4.47 5.88 -14.78
N SER A 103 5.30 6.70 -14.09
CA SER A 103 6.52 7.30 -14.64
C SER A 103 7.50 6.25 -15.14
N ILE A 104 7.70 5.15 -14.39
CA ILE A 104 8.57 4.03 -14.81
C ILE A 104 7.98 3.27 -16.01
N LEU A 105 6.65 3.12 -16.10
CA LEU A 105 6.02 2.41 -17.22
C LEU A 105 6.05 3.23 -18.53
N GLN A 106 5.97 4.55 -18.44
CA GLN A 106 6.19 5.49 -19.54
C GLN A 106 7.65 5.43 -20.01
N ASN A 107 8.60 5.69 -19.09
CA ASN A 107 10.04 5.73 -19.37
C ASN A 107 10.73 4.36 -19.38
N PHE A 108 10.01 3.27 -19.65
CA PHE A 108 10.52 1.90 -19.53
C PHE A 108 11.56 1.52 -20.60
N SER A 109 11.60 2.22 -21.74
CA SER A 109 12.53 1.92 -22.84
C SER A 109 14.00 2.23 -22.49
N PRO A 110 14.34 3.41 -21.93
CA PRO A 110 15.62 3.64 -21.25
C PRO A 110 15.98 2.56 -20.23
N LEU A 111 15.04 2.15 -19.37
CA LEU A 111 15.28 1.22 -18.27
C LEU A 111 15.70 -0.20 -18.72
N ASP A 112 15.16 -0.70 -19.84
CA ASP A 112 15.60 -1.96 -20.45
C ASP A 112 17.02 -1.85 -21.04
N ARG A 113 17.35 -0.71 -21.64
CA ARG A 113 18.57 -0.48 -22.43
C ARG A 113 19.80 -0.14 -21.60
N HIS A 114 19.63 0.66 -20.54
CA HIS A 114 20.74 1.18 -19.73
C HIS A 114 20.81 0.49 -18.37
N SER A 115 22.01 0.10 -17.96
CA SER A 115 22.33 -0.46 -16.64
C SER A 115 22.93 0.57 -15.68
N ASP A 116 23.51 1.64 -16.21
CA ASP A 116 23.91 2.81 -15.44
C ASP A 116 22.66 3.66 -15.12
N ILE A 117 22.47 3.98 -13.84
CA ILE A 117 21.36 4.79 -13.34
C ILE A 117 21.48 6.26 -13.78
N HIS A 118 22.70 6.78 -13.96
CA HIS A 118 22.91 8.19 -14.33
C HIS A 118 22.40 8.51 -15.74
N LEU A 119 22.34 7.50 -16.63
CA LEU A 119 21.83 7.59 -18.00
C LEU A 119 20.29 7.55 -18.12
N LEU A 120 19.56 7.34 -17.03
CA LEU A 120 18.09 7.34 -17.03
C LEU A 120 17.53 8.77 -16.96
N PRO A 121 16.26 9.01 -17.39
CA PRO A 121 15.57 10.26 -17.11
C PRO A 121 15.39 10.47 -15.60
N GLU A 122 15.47 11.71 -15.11
CA GLU A 122 15.46 11.99 -13.66
C GLU A 122 14.18 11.49 -12.97
N GLU A 123 13.03 11.74 -13.60
CA GLU A 123 11.70 11.19 -13.19
C GLU A 123 11.73 9.66 -12.96
N THR A 124 12.55 8.94 -13.73
CA THR A 124 12.67 7.48 -13.64
C THR A 124 13.56 7.07 -12.48
N LYS A 125 14.65 7.81 -12.23
CA LYS A 125 15.53 7.59 -11.07
C LYS A 125 14.77 7.87 -9.78
N GLU A 126 14.07 9.01 -9.71
CA GLU A 126 13.25 9.42 -8.57
C GLU A 126 12.15 8.40 -8.29
N ALA A 127 11.43 7.96 -9.32
CA ALA A 127 10.40 6.94 -9.17
C ALA A 127 10.96 5.58 -8.72
N MET A 128 12.12 5.15 -9.23
CA MET A 128 12.77 3.91 -8.80
C MET A 128 13.20 3.97 -7.34
N ALA A 129 13.88 5.05 -6.94
CA ALA A 129 14.30 5.30 -5.57
C ALA A 129 13.10 5.41 -4.62
N GLY A 130 12.04 6.09 -5.07
CA GLY A 130 10.75 6.20 -4.38
C GLY A 130 10.07 4.86 -4.16
N LEU A 131 10.07 3.93 -5.14
CA LEU A 131 9.56 2.58 -4.96
C LEU A 131 10.42 1.73 -3.99
N ILE A 132 11.75 1.87 -4.02
CA ILE A 132 12.64 1.18 -3.07
C ILE A 132 12.41 1.67 -1.63
N PHE A 133 12.36 2.99 -1.43
CA PHE A 133 12.06 3.58 -0.13
C PHE A 133 10.66 3.17 0.36
N ALA A 134 9.65 3.26 -0.51
CA ALA A 134 8.29 2.80 -0.21
C ALA A 134 8.28 1.31 0.19
N ALA A 135 9.01 0.44 -0.51
CA ALA A 135 9.14 -0.98 -0.15
C ALA A 135 9.72 -1.19 1.26
N SER A 136 10.61 -0.32 1.75
CA SER A 136 11.15 -0.43 3.11
C SER A 136 10.12 -0.14 4.22
N ARG A 137 9.07 0.64 3.92
CA ARG A 137 8.05 1.07 4.89
C ARG A 137 6.67 0.43 4.67
N ILE A 138 6.39 -0.04 3.46
CA ILE A 138 5.11 -0.64 3.06
C ILE A 138 5.23 -2.17 3.00
N GLY A 139 4.86 -2.82 4.11
CA GLY A 139 4.84 -4.29 4.20
C GLY A 139 3.63 -4.95 3.51
N GLU A 140 2.51 -4.25 3.32
CA GLU A 140 1.26 -4.85 2.84
C GLU A 140 1.18 -5.03 1.30
N LEU A 141 1.98 -4.29 0.52
CA LEU A 141 2.08 -4.44 -0.94
C LEU A 141 3.27 -5.35 -1.28
N LYS A 142 3.02 -6.65 -1.42
CA LYS A 142 4.07 -7.68 -1.59
C LYS A 142 4.88 -7.48 -2.88
N GLU A 143 4.28 -6.90 -3.91
CA GLU A 143 4.91 -6.60 -5.20
C GLU A 143 6.06 -5.60 -5.08
N LEU A 144 6.00 -4.65 -4.13
CA LEU A 144 7.08 -3.70 -3.87
C LEU A 144 8.39 -4.42 -3.49
N GLN A 145 8.32 -5.49 -2.70
CA GLN A 145 9.51 -6.26 -2.31
C GLN A 145 10.13 -6.98 -3.52
N ILE A 146 9.29 -7.49 -4.43
CA ILE A 146 9.74 -8.13 -5.66
C ILE A 146 10.38 -7.09 -6.59
N ILE A 147 9.76 -5.93 -6.78
CA ILE A 147 10.30 -4.83 -7.60
C ILE A 147 11.63 -4.32 -7.02
N ARG A 148 11.72 -4.13 -5.70
CA ARG A 148 12.96 -3.78 -5.00
C ARG A 148 14.06 -4.81 -5.27
N SER A 149 13.80 -6.11 -5.13
CA SER A 149 14.78 -7.17 -5.43
C SER A 149 15.28 -7.14 -6.89
N LEU A 150 14.41 -6.79 -7.84
CA LEU A 150 14.77 -6.67 -9.26
C LEU A 150 15.62 -5.41 -9.52
N PHE A 151 15.42 -4.33 -8.77
CA PHE A 151 16.31 -3.17 -8.84
C PHE A 151 17.66 -3.43 -8.16
N VAL A 152 17.72 -4.19 -7.06
CA VAL A 152 18.98 -4.67 -6.47
C VAL A 152 19.75 -5.55 -7.47
N GLU A 153 19.08 -6.46 -8.19
CA GLU A 153 19.66 -7.29 -9.25
C GLU A 153 20.26 -6.47 -10.42
N ARG A 154 19.70 -5.28 -10.70
CA ARG A 154 20.07 -4.44 -11.87
C ARG A 154 21.07 -3.33 -11.54
N PHE A 155 20.96 -2.71 -10.37
CA PHE A 155 21.70 -1.49 -9.97
C PHE A 155 22.58 -1.69 -8.72
N GLY A 156 22.54 -2.86 -8.10
CA GLY A 156 23.36 -3.22 -6.94
C GLY A 156 22.75 -2.82 -5.59
N LEU A 157 23.38 -3.35 -4.53
CA LEU A 157 22.90 -3.20 -3.15
C LEU A 157 23.18 -1.81 -2.54
N GLU A 158 24.16 -1.05 -3.05
CA GLU A 158 24.44 0.28 -2.53
C GLU A 158 23.32 1.26 -2.88
N PHE A 159 22.84 1.30 -4.12
CA PHE A 159 21.68 2.12 -4.50
C PHE A 159 20.43 1.82 -3.66
N ASP A 160 20.23 0.54 -3.30
CA ASP A 160 19.16 0.14 -2.37
C ASP A 160 19.36 0.73 -0.96
N LYS A 161 20.57 0.66 -0.42
CA LYS A 161 20.92 1.29 0.88
C LYS A 161 20.78 2.81 0.83
N ASP A 162 21.22 3.47 -0.24
CA ASP A 162 21.07 4.92 -0.44
C ASP A 162 19.60 5.34 -0.33
N CYS A 163 18.71 4.60 -0.99
CA CYS A 163 17.29 4.86 -0.97
C CYS A 163 16.63 4.52 0.38
N VAL A 164 16.98 3.39 1.00
CA VAL A 164 16.32 2.92 2.23
C VAL A 164 16.73 3.70 3.48
N TYR A 165 18.02 4.04 3.57
CA TYR A 165 18.59 4.77 4.72
C TYR A 165 18.72 6.28 4.50
N LEU A 166 18.27 6.79 3.35
CA LEU A 166 18.36 8.21 2.97
C LEU A 166 19.79 8.76 3.13
N ARG A 167 20.77 8.06 2.54
CA ARG A 167 22.17 8.50 2.58
C ARG A 167 22.36 9.80 1.77
N PRO A 168 23.36 10.65 2.06
CA PRO A 168 23.61 11.87 1.31
C PRO A 168 23.75 11.60 -0.19
N GLY A 169 22.97 12.31 -1.01
CA GLY A 169 22.89 12.07 -2.47
C GLY A 169 21.84 11.04 -2.91
N HIS A 170 20.96 10.58 -2.01
CA HIS A 170 19.84 9.72 -2.38
C HIS A 170 18.93 10.36 -3.45
N LEU A 171 18.37 9.53 -4.32
CA LEU A 171 17.45 9.98 -5.38
C LEU A 171 15.96 9.87 -4.97
N VAL A 172 15.67 9.58 -3.70
CA VAL A 172 14.28 9.45 -3.20
C VAL A 172 13.56 10.80 -3.19
N SER A 173 12.38 10.84 -3.79
CA SER A 173 11.46 11.99 -3.76
C SER A 173 11.22 12.52 -2.34
N SER A 174 11.36 13.83 -2.13
CA SER A 174 11.10 14.46 -0.82
C SER A 174 9.66 14.24 -0.35
N GLU A 175 8.70 14.13 -1.27
CA GLU A 175 7.29 13.99 -0.92
C GLU A 175 6.97 12.59 -0.35
N ILE A 176 7.55 11.48 -0.86
CA ILE A 176 7.33 10.16 -0.25
C ILE A 176 8.02 10.03 1.12
N VAL A 177 9.18 10.67 1.30
CA VAL A 177 9.86 10.77 2.60
C VAL A 177 8.98 11.52 3.59
N LYS A 178 8.52 12.73 3.24
CA LYS A 178 7.60 13.53 4.05
C LYS A 178 6.33 12.76 4.40
N ILE A 179 5.66 12.13 3.43
CA ILE A 179 4.43 11.38 3.66
C ILE A 179 4.65 10.21 4.64
N LEU A 180 5.76 9.48 4.56
CA LEU A 180 5.96 8.28 5.38
C LEU A 180 6.60 8.58 6.75
N GLU A 181 7.56 9.50 6.81
CA GLU A 181 8.34 9.79 8.02
C GLU A 181 7.71 10.86 8.93
N THR A 182 6.87 11.76 8.39
CA THR A 182 6.17 12.74 9.22
C THR A 182 5.29 12.03 10.25
N LYS A 183 5.48 12.37 11.52
CA LYS A 183 4.60 11.97 12.61
C LYS A 183 3.45 12.97 12.67
N THR A 184 2.21 12.47 12.73
CA THR A 184 1.02 13.30 12.94
C THR A 184 1.25 14.19 14.17
N PRO A 185 1.21 15.52 14.04
CA PRO A 185 1.60 16.42 15.13
C PRO A 185 0.53 16.43 16.24
N ARG A 186 0.90 16.89 17.44
CA ARG A 186 0.08 16.68 18.65
C ARG A 186 -1.17 17.56 18.68
N ASP A 187 -1.08 18.74 18.08
CA ASP A 187 -2.14 19.73 17.83
C ASP A 187 -3.24 19.22 16.86
N ALA A 188 -2.92 18.32 15.93
CA ALA A 188 -3.90 17.67 15.06
C ALA A 188 -5.00 16.89 15.82
N PHE A 189 -4.81 16.64 17.13
CA PHE A 189 -5.75 16.00 18.04
C PHE A 189 -6.48 16.98 18.98
N SER A 190 -6.42 18.30 18.74
CA SER A 190 -7.25 19.27 19.47
C SER A 190 -8.73 19.03 19.17
N PRO A 191 -9.65 19.21 20.14
CA PRO A 191 -11.06 18.89 19.96
C PRO A 191 -11.70 19.72 18.83
N GLU A 192 -11.25 20.96 18.60
CA GLU A 192 -11.70 21.83 17.52
C GLU A 192 -11.37 21.22 16.14
N ASN A 193 -10.13 20.77 15.94
CA ASN A 193 -9.69 20.12 14.71
C ASN A 193 -10.49 18.83 14.43
N LEU A 194 -10.76 18.04 15.48
CA LEU A 194 -11.58 16.83 15.35
C LEU A 194 -13.04 17.16 14.99
N PHE A 195 -13.59 18.25 15.53
CA PHE A 195 -14.96 18.71 15.26
C PHE A 195 -15.12 19.31 13.85
N GLU A 196 -14.09 19.99 13.32
CA GLU A 196 -14.08 20.41 11.92
C GLU A 196 -14.04 19.20 10.97
N ILE A 197 -13.14 18.24 11.24
CA ILE A 197 -13.00 17.04 10.42
C ILE A 197 -14.29 16.22 10.42
N SER A 198 -14.97 16.05 11.56
CA SER A 198 -16.25 15.35 11.62
C SER A 198 -17.35 16.09 10.84
N LYS A 199 -17.52 17.40 11.07
CA LYS A 199 -18.53 18.24 10.42
C LYS A 199 -18.41 18.25 8.89
N ASN A 200 -17.17 18.30 8.38
CA ASN A 200 -16.87 18.22 6.95
C ASN A 200 -17.17 16.84 6.31
N TYR A 201 -17.58 15.83 7.11
CA TYR A 201 -18.10 14.56 6.61
C TYR A 201 -19.64 14.52 6.54
N GLN A 202 -20.37 15.12 7.50
CA GLN A 202 -21.83 15.22 7.40
C GLN A 202 -22.25 15.92 6.10
N THR A 203 -21.59 17.03 5.75
CA THR A 203 -21.87 17.79 4.52
C THR A 203 -21.61 16.96 3.26
N ASN A 204 -20.43 16.36 3.12
CA ASN A 204 -20.12 15.52 1.95
C ASN A 204 -21.04 14.29 1.81
N THR A 205 -21.57 13.77 2.91
CA THR A 205 -22.51 12.62 2.86
C THR A 205 -23.89 13.04 2.37
N THR A 206 -24.44 14.17 2.85
CA THR A 206 -25.78 14.62 2.43
C THR A 206 -25.87 14.98 0.95
N TRP A 207 -24.78 15.47 0.32
CA TRP A 207 -24.73 15.66 -1.13
C TRP A 207 -24.87 14.33 -1.90
N VAL A 208 -24.16 13.27 -1.48
CA VAL A 208 -24.22 11.96 -2.16
C VAL A 208 -25.57 11.27 -1.96
N ASP A 209 -26.14 11.36 -0.75
CA ASP A 209 -27.49 10.84 -0.45
C ASP A 209 -28.59 11.57 -1.23
N SER A 210 -28.38 12.84 -1.59
CA SER A 210 -29.31 13.61 -2.42
C SER A 210 -29.25 13.14 -3.88
N ILE A 211 -28.04 13.06 -4.45
CA ILE A 211 -27.81 12.59 -5.83
C ILE A 211 -28.39 11.18 -6.07
N THR A 212 -28.34 10.31 -5.05
CA THR A 212 -28.80 8.92 -5.19
C THR A 212 -30.33 8.79 -5.24
N LYS A 213 -31.08 9.68 -4.55
CA LYS A 213 -32.55 9.59 -4.43
C LYS A 213 -33.30 9.94 -5.73
N ASP A 214 -32.77 10.86 -6.54
CA ASP A 214 -33.43 11.32 -7.77
C ASP A 214 -33.49 10.26 -8.88
N SER A 215 -32.72 9.17 -8.74
CA SER A 215 -32.71 8.03 -9.68
C SER A 215 -33.83 7.00 -9.45
N ALA A 216 -34.54 7.07 -8.31
CA ALA A 216 -35.50 6.04 -7.90
C ALA A 216 -36.97 6.34 -8.30
N SER A 217 -37.25 7.43 -9.01
CA SER A 217 -38.62 7.80 -9.39
C SER A 217 -38.72 8.53 -10.74
N ARG A 218 -39.15 7.78 -11.78
CA ARG A 218 -40.09 8.19 -12.85
C ARG A 218 -40.16 7.16 -13.99
N ASN A 219 -41.24 6.37 -14.02
CA ASN A 219 -41.89 5.90 -15.26
C ASN A 219 -43.18 5.13 -14.95
N ASN A 220 -44.32 5.85 -14.91
CA ASN A 220 -45.63 5.21 -15.11
C ASN A 220 -46.68 6.22 -15.63
N LEU A 221 -46.82 6.27 -16.95
CA LEU A 221 -47.86 6.93 -17.76
C LEU A 221 -47.52 6.61 -19.23
N GLY A 222 -48.40 6.12 -20.10
CA GLY A 222 -49.81 5.76 -19.92
C GLY A 222 -50.64 6.20 -21.13
N ILE A 223 -50.92 5.30 -22.07
CA ILE A 223 -51.78 5.53 -23.24
C ILE A 223 -52.72 4.31 -23.39
N ALA A 224 -53.96 4.54 -23.83
CA ALA A 224 -55.04 3.55 -23.84
C ALA A 224 -55.79 3.50 -25.20
N SER A 225 -56.85 2.67 -25.25
CA SER A 225 -57.76 2.32 -26.38
C SER A 225 -57.40 1.04 -27.15
N SER A 226 -58.35 0.21 -27.60
CA SER A 226 -59.77 0.04 -27.20
C SER A 226 -60.36 -1.31 -27.72
N ASP A 227 -61.57 -1.64 -27.27
CA ASP A 227 -62.56 -2.55 -27.89
C ASP A 227 -62.37 -4.09 -27.81
N MET A 228 -63.42 -4.84 -28.23
CA MET A 228 -63.78 -6.16 -27.67
C MET A 228 -63.99 -7.29 -28.71
N ALA A 229 -63.71 -8.55 -28.33
CA ALA A 229 -64.61 -9.70 -28.59
C ALA A 229 -64.27 -11.01 -27.80
N LYS A 230 -65.34 -11.74 -27.45
CA LYS A 230 -65.45 -13.09 -26.82
C LYS A 230 -64.38 -14.15 -27.18
N LYS A 231 -63.89 -14.92 -26.17
CA LYS A 231 -64.39 -16.30 -25.88
C LYS A 231 -63.84 -16.96 -24.58
N GLU A 232 -64.77 -17.55 -23.82
CA GLU A 232 -64.78 -18.82 -23.06
C GLU A 232 -63.60 -19.30 -22.14
N LYS A 233 -63.98 -20.05 -21.08
CA LYS A 233 -63.14 -20.65 -20.00
C LYS A 233 -62.74 -22.13 -20.36
N PRO A 234 -62.19 -23.01 -19.47
CA PRO A 234 -61.63 -22.90 -18.10
C PRO A 234 -60.19 -23.53 -17.97
N LYS A 235 -59.49 -23.72 -16.82
CA LYS A 235 -59.78 -24.58 -15.62
C LYS A 235 -58.80 -24.35 -14.43
N THR A 236 -59.16 -24.96 -13.29
CA THR A 236 -58.50 -25.26 -11.99
C THR A 236 -56.96 -25.37 -11.93
N SER A 237 -56.26 -25.27 -10.79
CA SER A 237 -56.58 -25.37 -9.32
C SER A 237 -55.55 -24.57 -8.47
N VAL A 238 -55.76 -24.07 -7.22
CA VAL A 238 -56.00 -24.73 -5.90
C VAL A 238 -54.88 -25.74 -5.54
N SER A 239 -54.17 -25.76 -4.39
CA SER A 239 -54.24 -25.15 -3.04
C SER A 239 -52.81 -24.67 -2.61
N GLY A 240 -52.45 -24.01 -1.49
CA GLY A 240 -52.78 -24.15 -0.05
C GLY A 240 -52.18 -25.44 0.55
N LYS A 241 -51.48 -25.50 1.72
CA LYS A 241 -51.31 -24.56 2.86
C LYS A 241 -50.14 -24.99 3.80
N THR A 242 -49.63 -24.05 4.62
CA THR A 242 -49.08 -24.14 6.02
C THR A 242 -48.13 -25.26 6.52
N VAL A 243 -46.94 -24.82 6.98
CA VAL A 243 -46.29 -25.00 8.33
C VAL A 243 -46.71 -26.16 9.28
N GLY A 244 -45.68 -26.84 9.83
CA GLY A 244 -45.66 -27.67 11.07
C GLY A 244 -44.44 -28.61 11.06
N GLU A 245 -43.35 -28.48 11.85
CA GLU A 245 -43.09 -28.42 13.30
C GLU A 245 -42.88 -29.81 13.97
N LYS A 246 -41.84 -29.94 14.84
CA LYS A 246 -41.42 -31.13 15.65
C LYS A 246 -40.73 -32.23 14.80
N ASN A 247 -39.79 -33.07 15.28
CA ASN A 247 -39.24 -33.40 16.61
C ASN A 247 -37.76 -33.89 16.45
N SER A 248 -37.09 -34.47 17.45
CA SER A 248 -36.26 -33.83 18.49
C SER A 248 -35.26 -34.87 19.11
N LYS A 249 -34.34 -34.45 20.00
CA LYS A 249 -33.37 -35.30 20.80
C LYS A 249 -32.17 -35.86 19.99
N PHE A 250 -31.00 -36.20 20.53
CA PHE A 250 -30.32 -36.16 21.87
C PHE A 250 -28.80 -36.39 21.62
N LEU A 251 -27.81 -36.20 22.52
CA LEU A 251 -27.69 -35.70 23.90
C LEU A 251 -26.23 -35.20 24.12
N ASP A 252 -25.95 -34.54 25.25
CA ASP A 252 -24.62 -34.04 25.68
C ASP A 252 -23.76 -35.09 26.43
N SER A 253 -22.45 -34.81 26.62
CA SER A 253 -21.84 -34.66 27.97
C SER A 253 -20.32 -34.40 27.93
N ASP A 254 -19.83 -33.60 28.88
CA ASP A 254 -18.42 -33.27 29.12
C ASP A 254 -17.65 -34.37 29.86
N ILE A 255 -16.32 -34.24 29.91
CA ILE A 255 -15.49 -34.49 31.11
C ILE A 255 -14.16 -33.73 30.97
N ALA A 256 -13.61 -33.25 32.09
CA ALA A 256 -12.31 -32.59 32.17
C ALA A 256 -11.34 -33.39 33.04
N GLU A 257 -10.01 -33.18 32.88
CA GLU A 257 -9.09 -32.71 33.95
C GLU A 257 -7.59 -32.88 33.58
N LYS A 258 -6.76 -31.92 34.07
CA LYS A 258 -5.28 -31.85 34.27
C LYS A 258 -4.33 -32.84 33.57
N GLU A 259 -3.23 -32.28 33.04
CA GLU A 259 -1.91 -32.35 33.71
C GLU A 259 -0.95 -31.22 33.26
N LYS A 260 0.20 -31.05 33.94
CA LYS A 260 1.26 -30.06 33.59
C LYS A 260 2.64 -30.76 33.39
N PRO A 261 3.82 -30.12 33.57
CA PRO A 261 4.72 -29.88 32.44
C PRO A 261 6.00 -30.74 32.46
N LYS A 262 6.58 -31.02 31.29
CA LYS A 262 7.91 -31.66 31.21
C LYS A 262 9.03 -30.62 31.12
N THR A 263 9.88 -30.61 32.14
CA THR A 263 11.13 -29.85 32.21
C THR A 263 12.20 -30.44 31.29
N GLY A 264 12.91 -29.59 30.52
CA GLY A 264 14.08 -29.99 29.73
C GLY A 264 15.32 -29.22 30.18
N VAL A 265 16.22 -29.88 30.91
CA VAL A 265 17.46 -29.28 31.42
C VAL A 265 18.48 -29.17 30.28
N TRP A 266 18.94 -27.95 29.98
CA TRP A 266 20.14 -27.74 29.16
C TRP A 266 21.38 -27.71 30.05
N GLY A 267 22.22 -28.74 29.91
CA GLY A 267 23.46 -28.88 30.66
C GLY A 267 24.54 -27.89 30.21
N ILE A 268 25.30 -27.37 31.16
CA ILE A 268 26.44 -26.47 30.93
C ILE A 268 27.62 -27.26 30.38
N PHE A 269 28.32 -26.74 29.36
CA PHE A 269 29.66 -27.22 29.01
C PHE A 269 30.60 -26.10 28.53
N THR A 270 31.12 -25.33 29.48
CA THR A 270 32.23 -24.39 29.25
C THR A 270 33.57 -25.13 29.31
N LYS A 271 34.16 -25.42 28.14
CA LYS A 271 35.50 -26.03 28.08
C LYS A 271 36.56 -24.93 28.03
N LYS A 272 37.41 -24.86 29.06
CA LYS A 272 38.56 -23.95 29.15
C LYS A 272 39.84 -24.76 29.29
N ASN A 273 40.74 -24.61 28.32
CA ASN A 273 42.16 -24.96 28.34
C ASN A 273 42.81 -24.19 27.18
#